data_AF-A0A8J8EMN2-F1
#
_entry.id   AF-A0A8J8EMN2-F1
#
_cell.length_a   1.000
_cell.length_b   1.000
_cell.length_c   1.000
_cell.angle_alpha   90.00
_cell.angle_beta   90.00
_cell.angle_gamma   90.00
#
_symmetry.space_group_name_H-M   'P 1'
#
loop_
_entity.id
_entity.type
_entity.pdbx_description
1 polymer ?
#
loop_
_entity_poly.entity_id
_entity_poly.type
_entity_poly.pdbx_seq_one_letter_code
_entity_poly.pdbx_strand_id
1 'polypeptide(L)'
;HTKELLYQWADNIREVLGIEPGLVGDNNWDEKPVTVAMIQTLLSRGVDKLKKQYAILMFDECHRTSAAEKFYELGISLPQKFRFGLSATPWRRIKGEELKIEGAIGPIIYEIKAEDLIKEKFLAKPRFMIIGYESSM
;
A
#
# COMPACT_ATOMS: atom_id res chain seq x y z
N HIS A 1 -3.77 -5.30 -5.39
CA HIS A 1 -3.20 -4.27 -6.29
C HIS A 1 -3.16 -4.80 -7.71
N THR A 2 -3.13 -3.90 -8.69
CA THR A 2 -3.04 -4.24 -10.12
C THR A 2 -1.59 -4.49 -10.52
N LYS A 3 -1.38 -5.19 -11.64
CA LYS A 3 -0.05 -5.40 -12.22
C LYS A 3 0.65 -4.08 -12.56
N GLU A 4 -0.10 -3.08 -12.97
CA GLU A 4 0.40 -1.74 -13.27
C GLU A 4 1.15 -1.11 -12.09
N LEU A 5 0.58 -1.18 -10.88
CA LEU A 5 1.23 -0.67 -9.67
C LEU A 5 2.52 -1.40 -9.32
N LEU A 6 2.62 -2.71 -9.63
CA LEU A 6 3.84 -3.49 -9.42
C LEU A 6 5.00 -2.92 -10.24
N TYR A 7 4.76 -2.66 -11.53
CA TYR A 7 5.78 -2.11 -12.43
C TYR A 7 6.06 -0.64 -12.16
N GLN A 8 5.04 0.16 -11.83
CA GLN A 8 5.22 1.56 -11.44
C GLN A 8 6.14 1.69 -10.21
N TRP A 9 5.94 0.84 -9.19
CA TRP A 9 6.85 0.80 -8.03
C TRP A 9 8.27 0.39 -8.43
N ALA A 10 8.40 -0.57 -9.35
CA ALA A 10 9.69 -1.00 -9.84
C ALA A 10 10.44 0.15 -10.55
N ASP A 11 9.75 0.90 -11.41
CA ASP A 11 10.31 2.05 -12.11
C ASP A 11 10.71 3.17 -11.14
N ASN A 12 9.86 3.47 -10.16
CA ASN A 12 10.19 4.44 -9.10
C ASN A 12 11.44 4.03 -8.31
N ILE A 13 11.61 2.74 -8.01
CA ILE A 13 12.81 2.24 -7.33
C ILE A 13 14.05 2.44 -8.20
N ARG A 14 13.96 2.17 -9.51
CA ARG A 14 15.07 2.41 -10.44
C ARG A 14 15.44 3.88 -10.51
N GLU A 15 14.44 4.76 -10.63
CA GLU A 15 14.65 6.20 -10.76
C GLU A 15 15.21 6.82 -9.48
N VAL A 16 14.62 6.51 -8.32
CA VAL A 16 14.95 7.17 -7.05
C VAL A 16 16.17 6.54 -6.38
N LEU A 17 16.31 5.22 -6.42
CA LEU A 17 17.37 4.51 -5.72
C LEU A 17 18.53 4.08 -6.63
N GLY A 18 18.36 4.13 -7.96
CA GLY A 18 19.42 3.73 -8.91
C GLY A 18 19.75 2.23 -8.88
N ILE A 19 18.82 1.40 -8.38
CA ILE A 19 19.01 -0.07 -8.28
C ILE A 19 17.92 -0.81 -9.05
N GLU A 20 18.24 -2.02 -9.48
CA GLU A 20 17.26 -2.90 -10.08
C GLU A 20 16.45 -3.62 -9.00
N PRO A 21 15.11 -3.46 -8.94
CA PRO A 21 14.26 -4.16 -7.98
C PRO A 21 14.00 -5.61 -8.37
N GLY A 22 13.68 -6.43 -7.38
CA GLY A 22 13.09 -7.75 -7.56
C GLY A 22 11.57 -7.64 -7.76
N LEU A 23 10.98 -8.62 -8.42
CA LEU A 23 9.55 -8.69 -8.68
C LEU A 23 8.99 -10.05 -8.24
N VAL A 24 8.01 -10.01 -7.33
CA VAL A 24 7.23 -11.17 -6.91
C VAL A 24 5.76 -10.93 -7.23
N GLY A 25 5.35 -11.39 -8.41
CA GLY A 25 4.05 -11.08 -8.98
C GLY A 25 4.07 -11.18 -10.50
N ASP A 26 2.89 -11.33 -11.10
CA ASP A 26 2.75 -11.38 -12.57
C ASP A 26 3.63 -12.46 -13.21
N ASN A 27 3.56 -13.67 -12.66
CA ASN A 27 4.39 -14.82 -13.00
C ASN A 27 5.89 -14.71 -12.65
N ASN A 28 6.37 -13.57 -12.15
CA ASN A 28 7.73 -13.43 -11.67
C ASN A 28 7.89 -13.89 -10.20
N TRP A 29 9.07 -14.44 -9.90
CA TRP A 29 9.57 -14.69 -8.55
C TRP A 29 11.07 -14.44 -8.54
N ASP A 30 11.44 -13.17 -8.74
CA ASP A 30 12.83 -12.71 -8.71
C ASP A 30 13.03 -11.84 -7.46
N GLU A 31 13.81 -12.34 -6.51
CA GLU A 31 14.10 -11.63 -5.27
C GLU A 31 15.42 -10.85 -5.37
N LYS A 32 15.38 -9.57 -5.02
CA LYS A 32 16.55 -8.68 -4.86
C LYS A 32 16.51 -7.97 -3.49
N PRO A 33 17.57 -7.27 -3.07
CA PRO A 33 17.58 -6.57 -1.78
C PRO A 33 16.39 -5.64 -1.57
N VAL A 34 15.90 -5.00 -2.64
CA VAL A 34 14.61 -4.32 -2.69
C VAL A 34 13.72 -5.08 -3.67
N THR A 35 12.57 -5.57 -3.21
CA THR A 35 11.65 -6.40 -3.99
C THR A 35 10.23 -5.87 -3.85
N VAL A 36 9.55 -5.66 -4.97
CA VAL A 36 8.13 -5.32 -4.99
C VAL A 36 7.32 -6.60 -5.16
N ALA A 37 6.37 -6.83 -4.26
CA ALA A 37 5.58 -8.05 -4.23
C ALA A 37 4.08 -7.76 -4.25
N MET A 38 3.32 -8.56 -5.00
CA MET A 38 1.87 -8.55 -4.93
C MET A 38 1.39 -9.40 -3.76
N ILE A 39 0.55 -8.82 -2.89
CA ILE A 39 -0.07 -9.50 -1.73
C ILE A 39 -0.70 -10.84 -2.13
N GLN A 40 -1.48 -10.86 -3.22
CA GLN A 40 -2.15 -12.08 -3.70
C GLN A 40 -1.16 -13.17 -4.11
N THR A 41 -0.01 -12.79 -4.67
CA THR A 41 1.04 -13.74 -5.06
C THR A 41 1.71 -14.35 -3.83
N LEU A 42 2.01 -13.55 -2.81
CA LEU A 42 2.60 -14.05 -1.56
C LEU A 42 1.63 -14.96 -0.80
N LEU A 43 0.36 -14.58 -0.68
CA LEU A 43 -0.67 -15.40 -0.02
C LEU A 43 -0.92 -16.72 -0.76
N SER A 44 -1.01 -16.68 -2.09
CA SER A 44 -1.31 -17.89 -2.88
C SER A 44 -0.13 -18.85 -3.03
N ARG A 45 1.10 -18.33 -3.13
CA ARG A 45 2.30 -19.16 -3.38
C ARG A 45 3.04 -19.55 -2.11
N GLY A 46 2.81 -18.84 -1.00
CA GLY A 46 3.45 -19.02 0.30
C GLY A 46 4.64 -18.08 0.52
N VAL A 47 4.69 -17.44 1.69
CA VAL A 47 5.80 -16.56 2.10
C VAL A 47 7.09 -17.33 2.40
N ASP A 48 7.01 -18.63 2.67
CA ASP A 48 8.12 -19.57 2.89
C ASP A 48 9.03 -19.75 1.65
N LYS A 49 8.51 -19.36 0.48
CA LYS A 49 9.29 -19.32 -0.76
C LYS A 49 10.23 -18.13 -0.84
N LEU A 50 10.03 -17.07 -0.05
CA LEU A 50 10.99 -15.98 0.05
C LEU A 50 12.27 -16.51 0.69
N LYS A 51 13.39 -16.39 -0.03
CA LYS A 51 14.71 -16.88 0.40
C LYS A 51 15.59 -15.78 0.96
N LYS A 52 15.30 -14.52 0.62
CA LYS A 52 16.05 -13.39 1.18
C LYS A 52 15.49 -12.97 2.53
N GLN A 53 16.37 -12.49 3.39
CA GLN A 53 15.99 -11.83 4.63
C GLN A 53 15.79 -10.35 4.35
N TYR A 54 14.60 -9.85 4.69
CA TYR A 54 14.27 -8.44 4.59
C TYR A 54 14.18 -7.85 5.99
N ALA A 55 14.73 -6.66 6.20
CA ALA A 55 14.61 -5.96 7.48
C ALA A 55 13.31 -5.14 7.57
N ILE A 56 12.82 -4.66 6.42
CA ILE A 56 11.72 -3.72 6.28
C ILE A 56 10.60 -4.36 5.46
N LEU A 57 9.36 -4.18 5.90
CA LEU A 57 8.13 -4.48 5.16
C LEU A 57 7.36 -3.17 4.95
N MET A 58 7.00 -2.89 3.69
CA MET A 58 6.18 -1.72 3.35
C MET A 58 4.91 -2.19 2.65
N PHE A 59 3.77 -1.74 3.17
CA PHE A 59 2.45 -1.96 2.57
C PHE A 59 1.96 -0.66 1.95
N ASP A 60 1.88 -0.64 0.62
CA ASP A 60 1.26 0.46 -0.09
C ASP A 60 -0.27 0.34 -0.07
N GLU A 61 -0.96 1.48 -0.06
CA GLU A 61 -2.42 1.55 -0.08
C GLU A 61 -3.06 0.65 1.01
N CYS A 62 -2.42 0.59 2.18
CA CYS A 62 -2.73 -0.34 3.28
C CYS A 62 -4.12 -0.12 3.87
N HIS A 63 -4.75 0.98 3.46
CA HIS A 63 -6.15 1.18 3.62
C HIS A 63 -6.90 0.10 2.81
N ARG A 64 -7.41 0.27 1.59
CA ARG A 64 -8.43 -0.60 0.91
C ARG A 64 -9.27 -1.62 1.77
N THR A 65 -10.50 -1.25 2.13
CA THR A 65 -11.38 -1.97 3.10
C THR A 65 -11.65 -3.43 2.72
N SER A 66 -11.83 -3.72 1.43
CA SER A 66 -12.02 -5.09 0.93
C SER A 66 -10.77 -6.00 1.03
N ALA A 67 -9.64 -5.48 1.51
CA ALA A 67 -8.37 -6.20 1.61
C ALA A 67 -7.80 -6.28 3.02
N ALA A 68 -8.42 -5.66 4.04
CA ALA A 68 -7.88 -5.59 5.41
C ALA A 68 -7.53 -6.97 5.98
N GLU A 69 -8.33 -7.99 5.70
CA GLU A 69 -8.05 -9.38 6.09
C GLU A 69 -6.75 -9.92 5.47
N LYS A 70 -6.58 -9.73 4.16
CA LYS A 70 -5.40 -10.21 3.42
C LYS A 70 -4.13 -9.49 3.84
N PHE A 71 -4.23 -8.19 4.15
CA PHE A 71 -3.13 -7.42 4.72
C PHE A 71 -2.74 -7.97 6.09
N TYR A 72 -3.72 -8.24 6.95
CA TYR A 72 -3.48 -8.79 8.27
C TYR A 72 -2.84 -10.18 8.20
N GLU A 73 -3.44 -11.09 7.44
CA GLU A 73 -2.94 -12.45 7.21
C GLU A 73 -1.49 -12.46 6.69
N LEU A 74 -1.19 -11.61 5.70
CA LEU A 74 0.17 -11.50 5.19
C LEU A 74 1.12 -10.84 6.20
N GLY A 75 0.65 -9.79 6.89
CA GLY A 75 1.44 -9.07 7.89
C GLY A 75 1.88 -9.96 9.05
N ILE A 76 0.98 -10.81 9.57
CA ILE A 76 1.32 -11.72 10.67
C ILE A 76 2.19 -12.91 10.25
N SER A 77 2.17 -13.30 8.96
CA SER A 77 2.99 -14.40 8.44
C SER A 77 4.42 -13.99 8.10
N LEU A 78 4.71 -12.69 8.10
CA LEU A 78 6.00 -12.11 7.75
C LEU A 78 6.78 -11.70 9.02
N PRO A 79 8.09 -11.99 9.16
CA PRO A 79 8.85 -11.75 10.39
C PRO A 79 9.54 -10.37 10.50
N GLN A 80 9.35 -9.47 9.55
CA GLN A 80 10.09 -8.20 9.43
C GLN A 80 9.91 -7.32 10.68
N LYS A 81 11.03 -6.79 11.18
CA LYS A 81 11.08 -5.95 12.40
C LYS A 81 10.54 -4.54 12.16
N PHE A 82 10.88 -3.95 11.02
CA PHE A 82 10.44 -2.61 10.66
C PHE A 82 9.30 -2.71 9.66
N ARG A 83 8.16 -2.08 10.00
CA ARG A 83 6.93 -2.20 9.23
C ARG A 83 6.34 -0.82 9.01
N PHE A 84 5.91 -0.56 7.79
CA PHE A 84 5.30 0.70 7.41
C PHE A 84 4.07 0.44 6.54
N GLY A 85 3.00 1.19 6.79
CA GLY A 85 1.86 1.30 5.89
C GLY A 85 1.80 2.69 5.30
N LEU A 86 1.55 2.76 4.00
CA LEU A 86 1.30 4.01 3.28
C LEU A 86 -0.17 4.07 2.92
N SER A 87 -0.80 5.21 3.23
CA SER A 87 -2.22 5.43 2.94
C SER A 87 -2.53 6.92 2.82
N ALA A 88 -3.32 7.28 1.81
CA ALA A 88 -3.91 8.61 1.68
C ALA A 88 -5.20 8.80 2.50
N THR A 89 -5.81 7.72 2.99
CA THR A 89 -7.03 7.79 3.82
C THR A 89 -6.87 6.91 5.06
N PRO A 90 -6.43 7.49 6.21
CA PRO A 90 -6.44 6.73 7.46
C PRO A 90 -7.87 6.46 7.93
N TRP A 91 -8.81 7.37 7.63
CA TRP A 91 -10.21 7.31 8.04
C TRP A 91 -11.04 6.36 7.17
N ARG A 92 -11.63 5.32 7.76
CA ARG A 92 -12.41 4.33 7.01
C ARG A 92 -13.85 4.18 7.43
N ARG A 93 -14.64 3.81 6.42
CA ARG A 93 -16.09 3.65 6.43
C ARG A 93 -16.62 2.53 7.34
N ILE A 94 -15.76 1.63 7.85
CA ILE A 94 -16.17 0.45 8.64
C ILE A 94 -15.34 0.39 9.92
N LYS A 95 -16.01 0.49 11.07
CA LYS A 95 -15.38 0.35 12.40
C LYS A 95 -14.76 -1.05 12.55
N GLY A 96 -13.49 -1.13 12.93
CA GLY A 96 -12.81 -2.38 13.32
C GLY A 96 -11.78 -2.95 12.34
N GLU A 97 -11.81 -2.57 11.06
CA GLU A 97 -10.77 -2.97 10.09
C GLU A 97 -9.43 -2.26 10.34
N GLU A 98 -9.48 -1.08 10.96
CA GLU A 98 -8.30 -0.31 11.37
C GLU A 98 -7.42 -1.10 12.35
N LEU A 99 -8.02 -1.82 13.30
CA LEU A 99 -7.29 -2.64 14.28
C LEU A 99 -6.49 -3.76 13.64
N LYS A 100 -6.97 -4.33 12.52
CA LYS A 100 -6.27 -5.39 11.79
C LYS A 100 -5.03 -4.83 11.09
N ILE A 101 -5.17 -3.68 10.44
CA ILE A 101 -4.04 -3.01 9.80
C ILE A 101 -3.04 -2.58 10.87
N GLU A 102 -3.49 -1.91 11.93
CA GLU A 102 -2.64 -1.51 13.05
C GLU A 102 -1.95 -2.71 13.71
N GLY A 103 -2.65 -3.83 13.89
CA GLY A 103 -2.05 -5.08 14.40
C GLY A 103 -0.97 -5.67 13.49
N ALA A 104 -1.06 -5.43 12.17
CA ALA A 104 -0.07 -5.92 11.20
C ALA A 104 1.16 -5.03 11.06
N ILE A 105 0.99 -3.70 11.12
CA ILE A 105 2.03 -2.72 10.76
C ILE A 105 2.32 -1.66 11.83
N GLY A 106 1.49 -1.54 12.87
CA GLY A 106 1.62 -0.55 13.93
C GLY A 106 0.71 0.68 13.79
N PRO A 107 0.78 1.59 14.77
CA PRO A 107 -0.07 2.77 14.83
C PRO A 107 0.30 3.82 13.78
N ILE A 108 -0.57 4.82 13.61
CA ILE A 108 -0.25 6.01 12.80
C ILE A 108 0.87 6.79 13.49
N ILE A 109 2.03 6.90 12.83
CA ILE A 109 3.20 7.64 13.33
C ILE A 109 3.32 9.04 12.73
N TYR A 110 2.64 9.30 11.61
CA TYR A 110 2.65 10.59 10.92
C TYR A 110 1.40 10.73 10.03
N GLU A 111 0.80 11.92 10.01
CA GLU A 111 -0.31 12.27 9.14
C GLU A 111 -0.06 13.67 8.58
N ILE A 112 -0.22 13.84 7.27
CA ILE A 112 -0.15 15.14 6.59
C ILE A 112 -1.54 15.47 6.02
N LYS A 113 -2.01 16.69 6.25
CA LYS A 113 -3.35 17.11 5.82
C LYS A 113 -3.31 17.65 4.40
N ALA A 114 -4.35 17.38 3.64
CA ALA A 114 -4.50 17.91 2.28
C ALA A 114 -4.51 19.45 2.28
N GLU A 115 -5.09 20.06 3.31
CA GLU A 115 -5.13 21.52 3.49
C GLU A 115 -3.73 22.14 3.61
N ASP A 116 -2.83 21.48 4.35
CA ASP A 116 -1.45 21.93 4.52
C ASP A 116 -0.70 21.86 3.17
N LEU A 117 -0.87 20.75 2.44
CA LEU A 117 -0.27 20.57 1.12
C LEU A 117 -0.83 21.55 0.06
N ILE A 118 -2.10 21.93 0.14
CA ILE A 118 -2.68 22.97 -0.73
C ILE A 118 -2.07 24.34 -0.38
N LYS A 119 -1.93 24.66 0.91
CA LYS A 119 -1.34 25.92 1.37
C LYS A 119 0.12 26.06 0.94
N GLU A 120 0.87 24.96 0.99
CA GLU A 120 2.26 24.88 0.57
C GLU A 120 2.46 24.74 -0.95
N LYS A 121 1.36 24.69 -1.71
CA LYS A 121 1.35 24.58 -3.18
C LYS A 121 1.90 23.25 -3.73
N PHE A 122 1.94 22.20 -2.90
CA PHE A 122 2.18 20.83 -3.36
C PHE A 122 0.93 20.22 -4.02
N LEU A 123 -0.27 20.61 -3.59
CA LEU A 123 -1.54 20.16 -4.17
C LEU A 123 -2.33 21.32 -4.77
N ALA A 124 -3.05 21.02 -5.87
CA ALA A 124 -4.01 21.95 -6.45
C ALA A 124 -5.25 22.08 -5.55
N LYS A 125 -5.76 23.31 -5.39
CA LYS A 125 -7.00 23.55 -4.65
C LYS A 125 -8.20 23.01 -5.43
N PRO A 126 -8.93 22.00 -4.91
CA PRO A 126 -10.08 21.44 -5.62
C PRO A 126 -11.26 22.41 -5.63
N ARG A 127 -12.08 22.34 -6.69
CA ARG A 127 -13.38 23.01 -6.77
C ARG A 127 -14.46 21.94 -6.88
N PHE A 128 -15.33 21.88 -5.88
CA PHE A 128 -16.47 20.96 -5.87
C PHE A 128 -17.72 21.66 -6.38
N MET A 129 -18.47 21.02 -7.27
CA MET A 129 -19.77 21.48 -7.76
C MET A 129 -20.75 20.31 -7.70
N ILE A 130 -21.82 20.47 -6.93
CA ILE A 130 -22.91 19.49 -6.85
C ILE A 130 -23.99 19.94 -7.84
N ILE A 131 -24.34 19.07 -8.78
CA ILE A 131 -25.38 19.34 -9.78
C ILE A 131 -26.59 18.48 -9.40
N GLY A 132 -27.66 19.13 -8.95
CA GLY A 132 -28.95 18.48 -8.72
C GLY A 132 -29.74 18.38 -10.03
N TYR A 133 -30.42 17.27 -10.24
CA TYR A 133 -31.37 17.08 -11.34
C TYR A 133 -32.64 16.43 -10.79
N GLU A 134 -33.78 17.07 -11.05
CA GLU A 134 -35.10 16.48 -10.81
C GLU A 134 -35.68 16.04 -12.15
N SER A 135 -35.98 14.76 -12.28
CA SER A 135 -36.70 14.23 -13.44
C SER A 135 -38.19 14.32 -13.16
N SER A 136 -38.92 15.14 -13.90
CA SER A 136 -40.37 15.01 -14.00
C SER A 136 -40.70 13.74 -14.79
N MET A 137 -41.34 12.77 -14.13
CA MET A 137 -42.07 11.67 -14.80
C MET A 137 -43.39 12.21 -15.36
#